data_AF-A0A7Y2JCS9-F1
#
_entry.id   AF-A0A7Y2JCS9-F1
#
_cell.length_a   1.000
_cell.length_b   1.000
_cell.length_c   1.000
_cell.angle_alpha   90.00
_cell.angle_beta   90.00
_cell.angle_gamma   90.00
#
_symmetry.space_group_name_H-M   'P 1'
#
loop_
_entity.id
_entity.type
_entity.pdbx_description
1 polymer ?
#
loop_
_entity_poly.entity_id
_entity_poly.type
_entity_poly.pdbx_seq_one_letter_code
_entity_poly.pdbx_strand_id
1 'polypeptide(L)'
;MNVDLSVREVRVTPIVAHVGDTIRFEMILEDRGDPANMTITIEILANGKEVASKLFTFGWSNEPGKMYRETFQWDTKGMQPGEYRIRGEAYVWGDSYEFDNVLKVKEPLVLLPVGAALPAGKEDGGTAVRVN
;
A
#
# COMPACT_ATOMS: atom_id res chain seq x y z
N MET A 1 12.80 21.94 -11.36
CA MET A 1 12.17 21.17 -10.26
C MET A 1 11.20 20.23 -10.91
N ASN A 2 11.70 19.07 -11.26
CA ASN A 2 10.90 17.92 -11.67
C ASN A 2 10.63 17.08 -10.43
N VAL A 3 9.39 16.66 -10.23
CA VAL A 3 9.03 15.67 -9.21
C VAL A 3 8.64 14.39 -9.94
N ASP A 4 9.19 13.27 -9.48
CA ASP A 4 8.98 11.93 -10.03
C ASP A 4 9.01 10.97 -8.84
N LEU A 5 7.86 10.79 -8.23
CA LEU A 5 7.66 9.81 -7.18
C LEU A 5 6.84 8.66 -7.76
N SER A 6 7.17 7.43 -7.38
CA SER A 6 6.45 6.27 -7.89
C SER A 6 6.24 5.23 -6.80
N VAL A 7 5.09 4.57 -6.84
CA VAL A 7 4.79 3.43 -5.97
C VAL A 7 5.28 2.18 -6.64
N ARG A 8 6.34 1.57 -6.11
CA ARG A 8 7.00 0.39 -6.70
C ARG A 8 6.48 -0.93 -6.18
N GLU A 9 6.03 -0.96 -4.94
CA GLU A 9 5.49 -2.17 -4.33
C GLU A 9 4.44 -1.83 -3.27
N VAL A 10 3.40 -2.66 -3.17
CA VAL A 10 2.48 -2.70 -2.03
C VAL A 10 2.33 -4.16 -1.62
N ARG A 11 2.92 -4.53 -0.48
CA ARG A 11 2.76 -5.86 0.12
C ARG A 11 1.59 -5.84 1.10
N VAL A 12 0.82 -6.92 1.10
CA VAL A 12 -0.31 -7.12 1.99
C VAL A 12 -0.07 -8.38 2.81
N THR A 13 -0.12 -8.27 4.14
CA THR A 13 0.06 -9.41 5.04
C THR A 13 -0.92 -9.34 6.22
N PRO A 14 -1.73 -10.38 6.44
CA PRO A 14 -1.96 -11.52 5.54
C PRO A 14 -2.86 -11.13 4.35
N ILE A 15 -2.80 -11.91 3.26
CA ILE A 15 -3.72 -11.73 2.10
C ILE A 15 -5.08 -12.45 2.29
N VAL A 16 -5.20 -13.28 3.32
CA VAL A 16 -6.46 -13.85 3.81
C VAL A 16 -6.49 -13.65 5.32
N ALA A 17 -7.55 -13.04 5.84
CA ALA A 17 -7.72 -12.73 7.26
C ALA A 17 -9.17 -12.88 7.68
N HIS A 18 -9.46 -12.86 8.97
CA HIS A 18 -10.81 -12.70 9.48
C HIS A 18 -11.15 -11.23 9.67
N VAL A 19 -12.44 -10.89 9.57
CA VAL A 19 -12.93 -9.57 9.98
C VAL A 19 -12.57 -9.33 11.44
N GLY A 20 -11.94 -8.19 11.73
CA GLY A 20 -11.41 -7.84 13.05
C GLY A 20 -9.91 -8.06 13.18
N ASP A 21 -9.28 -8.75 12.23
CA ASP A 21 -7.82 -8.84 12.18
C ASP A 21 -7.22 -7.53 11.69
N THR A 22 -5.95 -7.31 12.07
CA THR A 22 -5.15 -6.21 11.55
C THR A 22 -4.40 -6.66 10.29
N ILE A 23 -4.60 -5.95 9.19
CA ILE A 23 -3.83 -6.12 7.96
C ILE A 23 -2.65 -5.16 7.99
N ARG A 24 -1.44 -5.68 7.75
CA ARG A 24 -0.24 -4.86 7.57
C ARG A 24 0.00 -4.64 6.08
N PHE A 25 0.31 -3.39 5.73
CA PHE A 25 0.80 -3.03 4.42
C PHE A 25 2.23 -2.53 4.48
N GLU A 26 3.01 -2.87 3.47
CA GLU A 26 4.32 -2.28 3.22
C GLU A 26 4.32 -1.67 1.83
N MET A 27 4.50 -0.35 1.75
CA MET A 27 4.60 0.40 0.51
C MET A 27 6.06 0.76 0.26
N ILE A 28 6.56 0.44 -0.93
CA ILE A 28 7.87 0.90 -1.40
C ILE A 28 7.66 2.03 -2.39
N LEU A 29 8.23 3.19 -2.09
CA LEU A 29 8.23 4.35 -2.98
C LEU A 29 9.64 4.57 -3.55
N GLU A 30 9.74 5.04 -4.78
CA GLU A 30 11.00 5.48 -5.40
C GLU A 30 10.90 6.94 -5.80
N ASP A 31 11.85 7.75 -5.33
CA ASP A 31 12.02 9.15 -5.72
C ASP A 31 13.15 9.29 -6.75
N ARG A 32 12.79 9.73 -7.96
CA ARG A 32 13.70 10.02 -9.08
C ARG A 32 13.68 11.51 -9.45
N GLY A 33 12.99 12.35 -8.68
CA GLY A 33 12.87 13.77 -8.94
C GLY A 33 14.15 14.56 -8.64
N ASP A 34 14.09 15.85 -8.93
CA ASP A 34 15.06 16.80 -8.40
C ASP A 34 14.93 16.86 -6.86
N PRO A 35 16.03 17.09 -6.11
CA PRO A 35 15.96 17.30 -4.66
C PRO A 35 14.98 18.42 -4.30
N ALA A 36 13.94 18.02 -3.58
CA ALA A 36 12.72 18.77 -3.39
C ALA A 36 12.09 18.36 -2.05
N ASN A 37 12.48 19.00 -0.95
CA ASN A 37 11.87 18.68 0.34
C ASN A 37 10.36 18.95 0.29
N MET A 38 9.59 17.88 0.21
CA MET A 38 8.13 17.89 0.03
C MET A 38 7.50 16.93 1.01
N THR A 39 6.34 17.32 1.54
CA THR A 39 5.49 16.47 2.37
C THR A 39 4.15 16.26 1.67
N ILE A 40 3.76 15.00 1.51
CA ILE A 40 2.52 14.57 0.87
C ILE A 40 1.77 13.60 1.76
N THR A 41 0.51 13.30 1.40
CA THR A 41 -0.21 12.15 1.97
C THR A 41 0.01 10.93 1.08
N ILE A 42 0.34 9.80 1.71
CA ILE A 42 0.35 8.48 1.07
C ILE A 42 -0.73 7.61 1.70
N GLU A 43 -1.41 6.82 0.87
CA GLU A 43 -2.68 6.18 1.22
C GLU A 43 -2.72 4.72 0.78
N ILE A 44 -3.43 3.90 1.55
CA ILE A 44 -3.89 2.57 1.18
C ILE A 44 -5.41 2.62 1.05
N LEU A 45 -5.91 2.20 -0.10
CA LEU A 45 -7.33 2.12 -0.41
C LEU A 45 -7.76 0.67 -0.58
N ALA A 46 -8.92 0.32 -0.03
CA ALA A 46 -9.61 -0.95 -0.24
C ALA A 46 -10.94 -0.69 -0.97
N ASN A 47 -11.12 -1.29 -2.15
CA ASN A 47 -12.27 -1.04 -3.03
C ASN A 47 -12.51 0.46 -3.32
N GLY A 48 -11.43 1.26 -3.37
CA GLY A 48 -11.48 2.69 -3.63
C GLY A 48 -11.82 3.57 -2.41
N LYS A 49 -11.90 2.98 -1.20
CA LYS A 49 -12.05 3.73 0.05
C LYS A 49 -10.74 3.70 0.84
N GLU A 50 -10.29 4.84 1.34
CA GLU A 50 -9.13 4.91 2.25
C GLU A 50 -9.35 4.04 3.50
N VAL A 51 -8.35 3.22 3.81
CA VAL A 51 -8.29 2.36 5.01
C VAL A 51 -7.10 2.66 5.90
N ALA A 52 -6.06 3.29 5.35
CA ALA A 52 -4.92 3.83 6.10
C ALA A 52 -4.25 4.95 5.31
N SER A 53 -3.73 5.96 6.00
CA SER A 53 -2.98 7.06 5.41
C SER A 53 -1.93 7.60 6.38
N LYS A 54 -0.93 8.31 5.86
CA LYS A 54 0.01 9.09 6.67
C LYS A 54 0.70 10.17 5.85
N LEU A 55 1.30 11.13 6.57
CA LEU A 55 2.22 12.10 5.98
C LEU A 55 3.57 11.44 5.68
N PHE A 56 4.10 11.72 4.49
CA PHE A 56 5.39 11.22 4.01
C PHE A 56 6.21 12.38 3.46
N THR A 57 7.48 12.44 3.85
CA THR A 57 8.41 13.49 3.43
C THR A 57 9.57 12.88 2.66
N PHE A 58 9.87 13.42 1.47
CA PHE A 58 10.93 12.94 0.57
C PHE A 58 11.74 14.09 -0.04
N GLY A 59 12.69 13.79 -0.93
CA GLY A 59 13.48 14.81 -1.65
C GLY A 59 14.62 15.45 -0.84
N TRP A 60 14.97 14.89 0.33
CA TRP A 60 16.16 15.31 1.10
C TRP A 60 17.48 14.75 0.55
N SER A 61 17.39 13.77 -0.35
CA SER A 61 18.53 13.07 -0.91
C SER A 61 18.88 13.62 -2.28
N ASN A 62 20.18 13.71 -2.57
CA ASN A 62 20.67 13.90 -3.94
C ASN A 62 20.93 12.56 -4.65
N GLU A 63 20.59 11.44 -4.02
CA GLU A 63 20.70 10.11 -4.60
C GLU A 63 19.51 9.85 -5.55
N PRO A 64 19.74 9.74 -6.86
CA PRO A 64 18.66 9.42 -7.79
C PRO A 64 18.13 8.00 -7.54
N GLY A 65 16.81 7.84 -7.56
CA GLY A 65 16.16 6.54 -7.34
C GLY A 65 16.13 6.13 -5.87
N LYS A 66 16.03 7.09 -4.95
CA LYS A 66 15.98 6.80 -3.51
C LYS A 66 14.73 5.99 -3.19
N MET A 67 14.94 4.83 -2.59
CA MET A 67 13.85 3.96 -2.13
C MET A 67 13.44 4.29 -0.69
N TYR A 68 12.14 4.41 -0.46
CA TYR A 68 11.50 4.59 0.83
C TYR A 68 10.60 3.40 1.14
N ARG A 69 10.54 3.00 2.41
CA ARG A 69 9.74 1.87 2.87
C ARG A 69 8.80 2.33 3.97
N GLU A 70 7.52 2.31 3.66
CA GLU A 70 6.49 2.82 4.55
C GLU A 70 5.55 1.70 4.98
N THR A 71 5.36 1.55 6.29
CA THR A 71 4.41 0.58 6.85
C THR A 71 3.09 1.26 7.23
N PHE A 72 1.99 0.53 7.02
CA PHE A 72 0.62 0.89 7.44
C PHE A 72 -0.05 -0.29 8.11
N GLN A 73 -1.10 0.00 8.88
CA GLN A 73 -1.96 -0.99 9.52
C GLN A 73 -3.42 -0.62 9.32
N TRP A 74 -4.26 -1.61 9.06
CA TRP A 74 -5.71 -1.46 8.97
C TRP A 74 -6.40 -2.46 9.89
N ASP A 75 -7.13 -1.95 10.88
CA ASP A 75 -8.07 -2.75 11.68
C ASP A 75 -9.35 -2.97 10.87
N THR A 76 -9.62 -4.23 10.52
CA THR A 76 -10.77 -4.61 9.69
C THR A 76 -12.07 -4.77 10.48
N LYS A 77 -12.09 -4.40 11.77
CA LYS A 77 -13.30 -4.45 12.59
C LYS A 77 -14.46 -3.68 11.95
N GLY A 78 -15.60 -4.35 11.86
CA GLY A 78 -16.82 -3.79 11.28
C GLY A 78 -16.88 -3.83 9.75
N MET A 79 -15.86 -4.40 9.10
CA MET A 79 -15.89 -4.65 7.66
C MET A 79 -16.75 -5.86 7.32
N GLN A 80 -17.28 -5.88 6.10
CA GLN A 80 -18.02 -7.03 5.60
C GLN A 80 -17.04 -8.10 5.11
N PRO A 81 -17.31 -9.40 5.32
CA PRO A 81 -16.55 -10.46 4.67
C PRO A 81 -16.62 -10.33 3.15
N GLY A 82 -15.54 -10.70 2.46
CA GLY A 82 -15.45 -10.67 0.99
C GLY A 82 -14.07 -10.32 0.46
N GLU A 83 -14.01 -10.09 -0.84
CA GLU A 83 -12.78 -9.69 -1.55
C GLU A 83 -12.63 -8.16 -1.59
N TYR A 84 -11.42 -7.70 -1.31
CA TYR A 84 -11.04 -6.29 -1.31
C TYR A 84 -9.90 -6.06 -2.30
N ARG A 85 -10.14 -5.21 -3.30
CA ARG A 85 -9.10 -4.73 -4.21
C ARG A 85 -8.28 -3.66 -3.50
N ILE A 86 -6.99 -3.94 -3.29
CA ILE A 86 -6.07 -3.05 -2.60
C ILE A 86 -5.31 -2.18 -3.61
N ARG A 87 -5.16 -0.89 -3.29
CA ARG A 87 -4.37 0.08 -4.05
C ARG A 87 -3.54 0.93 -3.08
N GLY A 88 -2.29 1.17 -3.42
CA GLY A 88 -1.45 2.19 -2.77
C GLY A 88 -1.35 3.42 -3.66
N GLU A 89 -1.39 4.60 -3.04
CA GLU A 89 -1.36 5.89 -3.72
C GLU A 89 -0.41 6.86 -3.02
N ALA A 90 0.34 7.62 -3.82
CA ALA A 90 1.14 8.75 -3.37
C ALA A 90 0.76 9.98 -4.19
N TYR A 91 -0.20 10.78 -3.70
CA TYR A 91 -0.65 11.94 -4.48
C TYR A 91 0.37 13.08 -4.37
N VAL A 92 0.96 13.44 -5.51
CA VAL A 92 1.94 14.52 -5.60
C VAL A 92 1.48 15.53 -6.65
N TRP A 93 1.25 16.77 -6.21
CA TRP A 93 0.85 17.84 -7.13
C TRP A 93 2.04 18.26 -8.01
N GLY A 94 1.82 18.26 -9.33
CA GLY A 94 2.85 18.64 -10.30
C GLY A 94 3.87 17.55 -10.63
N ASP A 95 3.59 16.29 -10.28
CA ASP A 95 4.35 15.14 -10.77
C ASP A 95 4.10 14.95 -12.26
N SER A 96 5.18 14.91 -13.04
CA SER A 96 5.12 14.79 -14.50
C SER A 96 4.69 13.39 -14.98
N TYR A 97 4.69 12.40 -14.07
CA TYR A 97 4.39 10.99 -14.33
C TYR A 97 3.32 10.44 -13.37
N GLU A 98 2.28 11.23 -13.08
CA GLU A 98 1.22 10.91 -12.09
C GLU A 98 0.56 9.52 -12.17
N PHE A 99 0.70 8.80 -13.28
CA PHE A 99 0.17 7.44 -13.45
C PHE A 99 0.92 6.37 -12.64
N ASP A 100 2.19 6.57 -12.28
CA ASP A 100 2.99 5.60 -11.52
C ASP A 100 3.06 5.90 -10.01
N ASN A 101 2.43 6.99 -9.58
CA ASN A 101 2.06 7.28 -8.19
C ASN A 101 1.02 6.32 -7.60
N VAL A 102 0.67 5.28 -8.34
CA VAL A 102 -0.45 4.39 -8.10
C VAL A 102 -0.05 2.95 -8.39
N LEU A 103 -0.26 2.06 -7.42
CA LEU A 103 -0.09 0.63 -7.62
C LEU A 103 -1.32 -0.15 -7.14
N LYS A 104 -1.87 -0.99 -8.02
CA LYS A 104 -2.95 -1.92 -7.68
C LYS A 104 -2.37 -3.30 -7.35
N VAL A 105 -2.70 -3.82 -6.17
CA VAL A 105 -2.33 -5.19 -5.79
C VAL A 105 -3.15 -6.15 -6.66
N LYS A 106 -2.47 -7.14 -7.25
CA LYS A 106 -3.09 -8.07 -8.20
C LYS A 106 -4.04 -9.04 -7.50
N GLU A 107 -3.58 -9.64 -6.42
CA GLU A 107 -4.36 -10.55 -5.59
C GLU A 107 -5.29 -9.75 -4.68
N PRO A 108 -6.60 -10.06 -4.63
CA PRO A 108 -7.48 -9.42 -3.66
C PRO A 108 -7.14 -9.90 -2.24
N LEU A 109 -7.25 -8.99 -1.28
CA LEU A 109 -7.32 -9.35 0.13
C LEU A 109 -8.68 -10.02 0.38
N VAL A 110 -8.68 -11.17 1.05
CA VAL A 110 -9.92 -11.87 1.41
C VAL A 110 -10.17 -11.73 2.91
N LEU A 111 -11.30 -11.12 3.28
CA LEU A 111 -11.78 -11.10 4.65
C LEU A 111 -12.85 -12.17 4.85
N LEU A 112 -12.60 -13.09 5.78
CA LEU A 112 -13.52 -14.14 6.18
C LEU A 112 -14.44 -13.66 7.31
N PRO A 113 -15.66 -14.23 7.44
CA PRO A 113 -16.49 -14.00 8.62
C PRO A 113 -15.75 -14.38 9.91
N VAL A 114 -16.07 -13.69 11.02
CA VAL A 114 -15.51 -13.99 12.34
C VAL A 114 -15.70 -15.48 12.68
N GLY A 115 -14.62 -16.17 13.01
CA GLY A 115 -14.64 -17.60 13.41
C GLY A 115 -14.81 -18.61 12.27
N ALA A 116 -14.82 -18.18 11.01
CA ALA A 116 -14.83 -19.11 9.87
C ALA A 116 -13.51 -19.88 9.78
N ALA A 117 -13.54 -21.13 9.31
CA ALA A 117 -12.31 -21.87 9.03
C ALA A 117 -11.53 -21.24 7.87
N LEU A 118 -10.20 -21.25 7.94
CA LEU A 118 -9.35 -20.89 6.80
C LEU A 118 -9.52 -21.92 5.66
N PRO A 119 -9.41 -21.50 4.39
CA PRO A 119 -9.36 -22.43 3.26
C PRO A 119 -8.19 -23.41 3.41
N ALA A 120 -8.42 -24.70 3.10
CA ALA A 120 -7.39 -25.73 3.21
C ALA A 120 -6.12 -25.35 2.43
N GLY A 121 -4.96 -25.38 3.10
CA GLY A 121 -3.64 -25.09 2.51
C GLY A 121 -3.16 -23.64 2.59
N LYS A 122 -3.86 -22.74 3.29
CA LYS A 122 -3.37 -21.40 3.64
C LYS A 122 -3.12 -21.29 5.14
N GLU A 123 -1.86 -21.11 5.53
CA GLU A 123 -1.50 -20.76 6.91
C GLU A 123 -1.88 -19.30 7.19
N ASP A 124 -2.17 -18.97 8.46
CA ASP A 124 -2.18 -17.59 8.95
C ASP A 124 -0.86 -16.92 8.55
N GLY A 125 -0.92 -15.78 7.85
CA GLY A 125 0.29 -15.02 7.51
C GLY A 125 0.87 -15.23 6.11
N GLY A 126 0.12 -15.82 5.17
CA GLY A 126 0.51 -15.84 3.76
C GLY A 126 0.86 -14.43 3.24
N THR A 127 2.13 -14.23 2.89
CA THR A 127 2.67 -12.97 2.36
C THR A 127 2.62 -13.01 0.83
N ALA A 128 1.86 -12.10 0.21
CA ALA A 128 1.96 -11.86 -1.22
C ALA A 128 3.12 -10.85 -1.44
N VAL A 129 4.25 -11.34 -1.94
CA VAL A 129 5.33 -10.49 -2.47
C VAL A 129 5.20 -10.49 -3.98
N ARG A 130 5.33 -9.33 -4.63
CA ARG A 130 5.68 -9.32 -6.04
C ARG A 130 6.82 -8.35 -6.32
N VAL A 131 7.91 -8.94 -6.78
CA VAL A 131 9.04 -8.32 -7.47
C VAL A 131 8.61 -8.15 -8.93
N ASN A 132 8.87 -6.97 -9.52
CA ASN A 132 8.73 -6.74 -10.95
C ASN A 132 9.63 -7.66 -11.77
#